data_AF-A0A497F5Z7-F1
#
_entry.id   AF-A0A497F5Z7-F1
#
_cell.length_a   1.000
_cell.length_b   1.000
_cell.length_c   1.000
_cell.angle_alpha   90.00
_cell.angle_beta   90.00
_cell.angle_gamma   90.00
#
_symmetry.space_group_name_H-M   'P 1'
#
loop_
_entity.id
_entity.type
_entity.pdbx_description
1 polymer ?
#
loop_
_entity_poly.entity_id
_entity_poly.type
_entity_poly.pdbx_seq_one_letter_code
_entity_poly.pdbx_strand_id
1 'polypeptide(L)'
;MKLYEFRTKYMTKLALYQPKNDREKELVSELMIKLNNLRSSKLPSLVFVLHQIIQYEKVSRDFKDLCRFMLEDIEKLESYEE
;
A
#
# COMPACT_ATOMS: atom_id res chain seq x y z
N MET A 1 -5.61 12.09 8.54
CA MET A 1 -6.35 10.83 8.23
C MET A 1 -6.05 9.81 9.30
N LYS A 2 -7.05 9.05 9.76
CA LYS A 2 -6.85 8.00 10.76
C LYS A 2 -6.39 6.69 10.13
N LEU A 3 -5.67 5.86 10.90
CA LEU A 3 -5.14 4.58 10.42
C LEU A 3 -6.24 3.62 9.90
N TYR A 4 -7.42 3.62 10.50
CA TYR A 4 -8.53 2.78 10.00
C TYR A 4 -9.02 3.25 8.63
N GLU A 5 -9.09 4.56 8.39
CA GLU A 5 -9.53 5.14 7.12
C GLU A 5 -8.54 4.81 6.01
N PHE A 6 -7.25 4.91 6.31
CA PHE A 6 -6.17 4.48 5.42
C PHE A 6 -6.31 3.01 5.02
N ARG A 7 -6.47 2.12 6.01
CA ARG A 7 -6.64 0.68 5.76
C ARG A 7 -7.84 0.41 4.87
N THR A 8 -9.01 0.96 5.21
CA THR A 8 -10.23 0.77 4.43
C THR A 8 -10.07 1.29 3.00
N LYS A 9 -9.54 2.52 2.83
CA LYS A 9 -9.32 3.13 1.51
C LYS A 9 -8.48 2.22 0.60
N TYR A 10 -7.35 1.72 1.10
CA TYR A 10 -6.43 0.95 0.27
C TYR A 10 -6.81 -0.53 0.13
N MET A 11 -7.48 -1.12 1.12
CA MET A 11 -8.12 -2.42 0.95
C MET A 11 -9.16 -2.39 -0.17
N THR A 12 -10.04 -1.37 -0.20
CA THR A 12 -11.03 -1.22 -1.27
C THR A 12 -10.37 -0.99 -2.63
N LYS A 13 -9.37 -0.11 -2.71
CA LYS A 13 -8.66 0.14 -3.98
C LYS A 13 -7.97 -1.13 -4.51
N LEU A 14 -7.32 -1.91 -3.65
CA LEU A 14 -6.66 -3.16 -4.05
C LEU A 14 -7.67 -4.24 -4.45
N ALA A 15 -8.80 -4.35 -3.75
CA ALA A 15 -9.85 -5.31 -4.10
C ALA A 15 -10.49 -5.02 -5.47
N LEU A 16 -10.53 -3.75 -5.89
CA LEU A 16 -11.07 -3.32 -7.19
C LEU A 16 -9.99 -3.24 -8.28
N TYR A 17 -8.71 -3.34 -7.92
CA TYR A 17 -7.62 -3.28 -8.88
C TYR A 17 -7.59 -4.55 -9.73
N GLN A 18 -7.46 -4.40 -11.04
CA GLN A 18 -7.31 -5.52 -11.98
C GLN A 18 -5.82 -5.73 -12.31
N PRO A 19 -5.18 -6.79 -11.81
CA PRO A 19 -3.77 -7.07 -12.07
C PRO A 19 -3.50 -7.32 -13.55
N LYS A 20 -2.46 -6.69 -14.09
CA LYS A 20 -2.06 -6.82 -15.51
C LYS A 20 -1.07 -7.96 -15.76
N ASN A 21 -0.52 -8.54 -14.70
CA ASN A 21 0.38 -9.68 -14.75
C ASN A 21 0.36 -10.45 -13.42
N ASP A 22 0.96 -11.64 -13.40
CA ASP A 22 1.00 -12.50 -12.21
C ASP A 22 1.73 -11.83 -11.04
N ARG A 23 2.77 -11.04 -11.33
CA ARG A 23 3.53 -10.34 -10.29
C ARG A 23 2.67 -9.31 -9.55
N GLU A 24 1.84 -8.56 -10.26
CA GLU A 24 0.87 -7.64 -9.64
C GLU A 24 -0.16 -8.39 -8.80
N LYS A 25 -0.62 -9.57 -9.25
CA LYS A 25 -1.58 -10.39 -8.50
C LYS A 25 -1.00 -10.85 -7.15
N GLU A 26 0.25 -11.28 -7.16
CA GLU A 26 1.00 -11.63 -5.94
C GLU A 26 1.14 -10.42 -5.01
N LEU A 27 1.59 -9.29 -5.54
CA LEU A 27 1.81 -8.07 -4.76
C LEU A 27 0.51 -7.49 -4.20
N VAL A 28 -0.61 -7.55 -4.94
CA VAL A 28 -1.94 -7.19 -4.42
C VAL A 28 -2.28 -8.05 -3.21
N SER A 29 -2.08 -9.36 -3.31
CA SER A 29 -2.37 -10.31 -2.22
C SER A 29 -1.49 -10.02 -1.00
N GLU A 30 -0.19 -9.78 -1.21
CA GLU A 30 0.74 -9.43 -0.15
C GLU A 30 0.36 -8.11 0.55
N LEU A 31 0.04 -7.07 -0.23
CA LEU A 31 -0.36 -5.77 0.30
C LEU A 31 -1.67 -5.87 1.08
N MET A 32 -2.65 -6.64 0.61
CA MET A 32 -3.90 -6.87 1.35
C MET A 32 -3.64 -7.53 2.71
N ILE A 33 -2.75 -8.52 2.77
CA ILE A 33 -2.37 -9.18 4.03
C ILE A 33 -1.67 -8.18 4.97
N LYS A 34 -0.74 -7.36 4.44
CA LYS A 34 -0.04 -6.34 5.23
C LYS A 34 -0.99 -5.28 5.76
N LEU A 35 -1.93 -4.79 4.95
CA LEU A 35 -2.91 -3.78 5.33
C LEU A 35 -3.90 -4.30 6.39
N ASN A 36 -4.38 -5.54 6.25
CA ASN A 36 -5.25 -6.17 7.24
C ASN A 36 -4.59 -6.25 8.63
N ASN A 37 -3.28 -6.51 8.65
CA ASN A 37 -2.49 -6.62 9.88
C ASN A 37 -1.77 -5.33 10.27
N LEU A 38 -2.08 -4.20 9.63
CA LEU A 38 -1.38 -2.94 9.82
C LEU A 38 -1.72 -2.33 11.19
N ARG A 39 -0.66 -2.00 11.93
CA ARG A 39 -0.65 -1.21 13.17
C ARG A 39 0.36 -0.08 12.97
N SER A 40 0.29 0.99 13.74
CA SER A 40 1.22 2.13 13.61
C SER A 40 2.69 1.70 13.64
N SER A 41 3.05 0.77 14.52
CA SER A 41 4.40 0.20 14.62
C SER A 41 4.89 -0.57 13.37
N LYS A 42 3.98 -0.93 12.46
CA LYS A 42 4.30 -1.63 11.20
C LYS A 42 4.31 -0.68 9.98
N LEU A 43 4.02 0.60 10.15
CA LEU A 43 4.07 1.58 9.06
C LEU A 43 5.44 1.64 8.37
N PRO A 44 6.59 1.64 9.07
CA PRO A 44 7.89 1.65 8.39
C PRO A 44 8.10 0.44 7.47
N SER A 45 7.60 -0.74 7.89
CA SER A 45 7.67 -1.96 7.07
C SER A 45 6.82 -1.84 5.80
N LEU A 46 5.63 -1.25 5.91
CA LEU A 46 4.77 -1.00 4.74
C LEU A 46 5.43 0.01 3.79
N VAL A 47 5.96 1.12 4.30
CA VAL A 47 6.68 2.14 3.52
C VAL A 47 7.84 1.52 2.74
N PHE A 48 8.66 0.70 3.41
CA PHE A 48 9.77 0.00 2.76
C PHE A 48 9.29 -0.89 1.61
N VAL A 49 8.24 -1.69 1.81
CA VAL A 49 7.67 -2.56 0.77
C VAL A 49 7.14 -1.74 -0.41
N LEU A 50 6.42 -0.65 -0.16
CA LEU A 50 5.91 0.22 -1.23
C LEU A 50 7.06 0.81 -2.06
N HIS A 51 8.16 1.25 -1.43
CA HIS A 51 9.34 1.70 -2.14
C HIS A 51 9.99 0.59 -2.99
N GLN A 52 10.09 -0.63 -2.46
CA GLN A 52 10.63 -1.77 -3.21
C GLN A 52 9.81 -2.05 -4.48
N ILE A 53 8.48 -2.01 -4.37
CA ILE A 53 7.57 -2.18 -5.52
C ILE A 53 7.77 -1.08 -6.56
N ILE A 54 7.84 0.18 -6.12
CA ILE A 54 7.99 1.31 -7.03
C ILE A 54 9.32 1.23 -7.80
N GLN A 55 10.41 0.90 -7.11
CA GLN A 55 11.76 0.97 -7.68
C GLN A 55 12.14 -0.28 -8.49
N TYR A 56 11.84 -1.47 -7.98
CA TYR A 56 12.46 -2.70 -8.49
C TYR A 56 11.48 -3.66 -9.17
N GLU A 57 10.18 -3.57 -8.87
CA GLU A 57 9.21 -4.51 -9.44
C GLU A 57 8.83 -4.17 -10.88
N LYS A 58 8.72 -5.21 -11.70
CA LYS A 58 8.24 -5.14 -13.09
C LYS A 58 6.72 -5.16 -13.13
N VAL A 59 6.13 -4.10 -12.61
CA VAL A 59 4.68 -3.85 -12.57
C VAL A 59 4.33 -2.65 -13.46
N SER A 60 3.05 -2.54 -13.79
CA SER A 60 2.53 -1.43 -14.58
C SER A 60 2.66 -0.10 -13.84
N ARG A 61 2.63 0.98 -14.63
CA ARG A 61 2.64 2.35 -14.11
C ARG A 61 1.49 2.59 -13.13
N ASP A 62 0.29 2.12 -13.47
CA ASP A 62 -0.92 2.28 -12.64
C ASP A 62 -0.74 1.66 -11.25
N PHE A 63 -0.11 0.48 -11.16
CA PHE A 63 0.18 -0.15 -9.87
C PHE A 63 1.24 0.62 -9.07
N LYS A 64 2.28 1.14 -9.75
CA LYS A 64 3.28 2.01 -9.11
C LYS A 64 2.65 3.30 -8.60
N ASP A 65 1.74 3.89 -9.35
CA ASP A 65 1.02 5.11 -8.97
C ASP A 65 0.10 4.84 -7.77
N LEU A 66 -0.59 3.69 -7.74
CA LEU A 66 -1.33 3.25 -6.55
C LEU A 66 -0.44 3.17 -5.30
N CYS A 67 0.77 2.61 -5.44
CA CYS A 67 1.74 2.54 -4.33
C CYS A 67 2.28 3.92 -3.93
N ARG A 68 2.46 4.85 -4.87
CA ARG A 68 2.87 6.24 -4.58
C ARG A 68 1.79 6.98 -3.81
N PHE A 69 0.53 6.85 -4.23
CA PHE A 69 -0.59 7.44 -3.50
C PHE A 69 -0.70 6.89 -2.08
N MET A 70 -0.41 5.59 -1.87
CA MET A 70 -0.30 5.02 -0.53
C MET A 70 0.75 5.73 0.32
N LEU A 71 1.96 5.97 -0.22
CA LEU A 71 3.02 6.66 0.50
C LEU A 71 2.63 8.10 0.87
N GLU A 72 2.09 8.87 -0.07
CA GLU A 72 1.62 10.24 0.18
C GLU A 72 0.52 10.31 1.25
N ASP A 73 -0.32 9.29 1.32
CA ASP A 73 -1.38 9.19 2.31
C ASP A 73 -0.87 8.73 3.68
N ILE A 74 0.21 7.95 3.74
CA ILE A 74 0.89 7.59 4.98
C ILE A 74 1.47 8.84 5.65
N GLU A 75 2.05 9.77 4.89
CA GLU A 75 2.57 11.05 5.40
C GLU A 75 1.48 11.91 6.06
N LYS A 76 0.23 11.72 5.65
CA LYS A 76 -0.96 12.44 6.16
C LYS A 76 -1.66 11.70 7.30
N LEU A 77 -1.09 10.59 7.76
CA LEU A 77 -1.60 9.91 8.94
C LEU A 77 -1.34 10.77 10.17
N GLU A 78 -2.37 10.99 10.96
CA GLU A 78 -2.30 11.73 12.25
C GLU A 78 -1.36 11.05 13.26
N SER A 79 -0.88 9.84 12.96
CA SER A 79 0.02 9.05 13.80
C SER A 79 1.50 9.46 13.78
N TYR A 80 1.84 10.63 13.21
CA TYR A 80 3.17 11.26 13.41
C TYR A 80 3.20 12.23 14.61
N GLU A 81 2.08 12.41 15.31
CA GLU A 81 1.99 13.18 16.55
C GLU A 81 1.72 12.24 17.74
N GLU A 82 2.77 11.58 18.25
CA GLU A 82 2.89 11.13 19.64
C GLU A 82 4.35 11.30 20.09
#